data_AF-A0A1M5ZU23-F1
#
_entry.id   AF-A0A1M5ZU23-F1
#
_cell.length_a   1.000
_cell.length_b   1.000
_cell.length_c   1.000
_cell.angle_alpha   90.00
_cell.angle_beta   90.00
_cell.angle_gamma   90.00
#
_symmetry.space_group_name_H-M   'P 1'
#
loop_
_entity.id
_entity.type
_entity.pdbx_description
1 polymer ?
#
loop_
_entity_poly.entity_id
_entity_poly.type
_entity_poly.pdbx_seq_one_letter_code
_entity_poly.pdbx_strand_id
1 'polypeptide(L)'
;MERCVEDGRRYVSLAGLRMRGWTGALVHRLLGPPDRLSVDPRARAAPQVRLYRVERVEAAERDEEFRKGRAPRAPGPKESP
;
A
#
# COMPACT_ATOMS: atom_id res chain seq x y z
N MET A 1 -6.96 -12.78 3.70
CA MET A 1 -7.93 -11.68 3.97
C MET A 1 -7.75 -10.57 2.94
N GLU A 2 -7.74 -10.92 1.67
CA GLU A 2 -7.18 -10.06 0.64
C GLU A 2 -8.21 -9.89 -0.46
N ARG A 3 -8.62 -8.65 -0.69
CA ARG A 3 -9.61 -8.17 -1.66
C ARG A 3 -11.04 -8.20 -1.15
N CYS A 4 -11.48 -7.08 -0.58
CA CYS A 4 -12.89 -6.72 -0.62
C CYS A 4 -13.22 -6.34 -2.07
N VAL A 5 -14.19 -7.04 -2.66
CA VAL A 5 -14.76 -6.69 -3.96
C VAL A 5 -16.11 -6.05 -3.67
N GLU A 6 -16.25 -4.77 -3.98
CA GLU A 6 -17.50 -4.03 -3.83
C GLU A 6 -17.70 -3.20 -5.11
N ASP A 7 -18.91 -3.20 -5.66
CA ASP A 7 -19.26 -2.45 -6.88
C ASP A 7 -18.38 -2.79 -8.11
N GLY A 8 -17.90 -4.04 -8.19
CA GLY A 8 -16.96 -4.49 -9.24
C GLY A 8 -15.53 -3.94 -9.11
N ARG A 9 -15.28 -3.08 -8.13
CA ARG A 9 -13.96 -2.47 -7.89
C ARG A 9 -13.19 -3.28 -6.86
N ARG A 10 -11.91 -3.51 -7.15
CA ARG A 10 -11.00 -4.29 -6.29
C ARG A 10 -10.23 -3.34 -5.39
N TYR A 11 -10.21 -3.65 -4.10
CA TYR A 11 -9.47 -2.90 -3.09
C TYR A 11 -8.41 -3.74 -2.40
N VAL A 12 -7.32 -3.09 -2.00
CA VAL A 12 -6.26 -3.67 -1.17
C VAL A 12 -6.17 -2.85 0.12
N SER A 13 -6.06 -3.55 1.25
CA SER A 13 -5.88 -2.92 2.56
C SER A 13 -4.44 -2.43 2.73
N LEU A 14 -4.24 -1.47 3.64
CA LEU A 14 -2.88 -1.02 4.00
C LEU A 14 -1.95 -2.17 4.39
N ALA A 15 -2.47 -3.18 5.10
CA ALA A 15 -1.70 -4.38 5.45
C ALA A 15 -1.27 -5.16 4.20
N GLY A 16 -2.17 -5.32 3.21
CA GLY A 16 -1.85 -5.93 1.92
C GLY A 16 -0.82 -5.14 1.12
N LEU A 17 -0.84 -3.81 1.17
CA LEU A 17 0.20 -2.97 0.57
C LEU A 17 1.56 -3.22 1.24
N ARG A 18 1.62 -3.25 2.58
CA ARG A 18 2.87 -3.49 3.32
C ARG A 18 3.51 -4.83 2.96
N MET A 19 2.71 -5.88 2.78
CA MET A 19 3.22 -7.20 2.33
C MET A 19 3.82 -7.16 0.91
N ARG A 20 3.41 -6.20 0.07
CA ARG A 20 3.97 -5.98 -1.27
C ARG A 20 5.21 -5.07 -1.29
N GLY A 21 5.67 -4.62 -0.12
CA GLY A 21 6.82 -3.73 0.03
C GLY A 21 6.47 -2.24 -0.01
N TRP A 22 5.18 -1.89 0.08
CA TRP A 22 4.79 -0.49 0.23
C TRP A 22 5.09 0.02 1.64
N THR A 23 5.79 1.16 1.71
CA THR A 23 6.05 1.87 2.96
C THR A 23 4.98 2.93 3.21
N GLY A 24 4.79 3.35 4.47
CA GLY A 24 3.84 4.43 4.79
C GLY A 24 4.15 5.74 4.02
N ALA A 25 5.43 6.01 3.77
CA ALA A 25 5.87 7.15 2.97
C ALA A 25 5.47 7.01 1.49
N LEU A 26 5.65 5.83 0.88
CA LEU A 26 5.24 5.58 -0.51
C LEU A 26 3.73 5.62 -0.66
N VAL A 27 3.00 5.06 0.29
CA VAL A 27 1.53 5.16 0.29
C VAL A 27 1.11 6.63 0.34
N HIS A 28 1.69 7.43 1.24
CA HIS A 28 1.32 8.85 1.35
C HIS A 28 1.72 9.68 0.12
N ARG A 29 2.88 9.42 -0.48
CA ARG A 29 3.34 10.15 -1.67
C ARG A 29 2.61 9.76 -2.96
N LEU A 30 2.46 8.46 -3.22
CA LEU A 30 1.99 7.95 -4.50
C LEU A 30 0.48 7.68 -4.52
N LEU A 31 -0.09 7.24 -3.41
CA LEU A 31 -1.53 6.93 -3.31
C LEU A 31 -2.30 8.02 -2.56
N GLY A 32 -1.64 8.75 -1.67
CA GLY A 32 -2.26 9.82 -0.88
C GLY A 32 -3.23 9.28 0.17
N PRO A 33 -4.36 9.97 0.42
CA PRO A 33 -5.36 9.52 1.38
C PRO A 33 -6.04 8.22 0.91
N PRO A 34 -6.50 7.37 1.84
CA PRO A 34 -7.20 6.14 1.48
C PRO A 34 -8.50 6.44 0.74
N ASP A 35 -8.78 5.67 -0.32
CA ASP A 35 -10.03 5.79 -1.08
C ASP A 35 -11.25 5.50 -0.21
N ARG A 36 -11.09 4.60 0.77
CA ARG A 36 -12.13 4.27 1.73
C ARG A 36 -11.55 3.93 3.10
N LEU A 37 -12.28 4.35 4.12
CA LEU A 37 -12.15 3.84 5.48
C LEU A 37 -13.31 2.88 5.67
N SER A 38 -13.01 1.58 5.74
CA SER A 38 -14.04 0.57 6.01
C SER A 38 -13.98 0.18 7.47
N VAL A 39 -15.12 0.15 8.13
CA VAL A 39 -15.30 -0.55 9.40
C VAL A 39 -15.69 -1.98 9.05
N ASP A 40 -14.97 -2.96 9.59
CA ASP A 40 -15.34 -4.35 9.33
C ASP A 40 -16.74 -4.60 9.89
N PRO A 41 -17.76 -4.91 9.05
CA PRO A 41 -19.15 -4.94 9.50
C PRO A 41 -19.41 -6.09 10.50
N ARG A 42 -18.51 -7.08 10.56
CA ARG A 42 -18.55 -8.17 11.54
C ARG A 42 -17.95 -7.79 12.89
N ALA A 43 -17.25 -6.68 12.97
CA ALA A 43 -16.64 -6.20 14.19
C ALA A 43 -17.06 -4.75 14.43
N ARG A 44 -18.14 -4.60 15.21
CA ARG A 44 -18.67 -3.30 15.69
C ARG A 44 -17.61 -2.39 16.37
N ALA A 45 -16.46 -2.94 16.73
CA ALA A 45 -15.33 -2.25 17.36
C ALA A 45 -13.99 -2.46 16.63
N ALA A 46 -13.98 -2.99 15.39
CA ALA A 46 -12.72 -3.15 14.67
C ALA A 46 -12.13 -1.79 14.26
N PRO A 47 -10.79 -1.66 14.29
CA PRO A 47 -10.12 -0.48 13.77
C PRO A 47 -10.46 -0.30 12.28
N GLN A 48 -10.75 0.94 11.89
CA GLN A 48 -11.03 1.31 10.51
C GLN A 48 -9.89 0.85 9.60
N VAL A 49 -10.19 -0.06 8.67
CA VAL A 49 -9.23 -0.52 7.67
C VAL A 49 -9.18 0.47 6.51
N ARG A 50 -7.98 0.98 6.26
CA ARG A 50 -7.67 1.86 5.12
C ARG A 50 -7.60 1.02 3.85
N LEU A 51 -8.49 1.30 2.91
CA LEU A 51 -8.60 0.61 1.62
C LEU A 51 -8.15 1.53 0.49
N TYR A 52 -7.35 0.97 -0.42
CA TYR A 52 -6.83 1.63 -1.61
C TYR A 52 -7.28 0.85 -2.85
N ARG A 53 -7.67 1.55 -3.91
CA ARG A 53 -8.07 0.91 -5.16
C ARG A 53 -6.89 0.20 -5.81
N VAL A 54 -7.11 -1.03 -6.26
CA VAL A 54 -6.08 -1.83 -6.95
C VAL A 54 -5.57 -1.09 -8.19
N GLU A 55 -6.44 -0.43 -8.96
CA GLU A 55 -6.04 0.32 -10.16
C GLU A 55 -4.99 1.41 -9.86
N ARG A 56 -5.13 2.12 -8.74
CA ARG A 56 -4.17 3.15 -8.32
C ARG A 56 -2.85 2.55 -7.86
N VAL A 57 -2.94 1.43 -7.14
CA VAL A 57 -1.77 0.68 -6.69
C VAL A 57 -0.99 0.19 -7.91
N GLU A 58 -1.64 -0.43 -8.88
CA GLU A 58 -0.99 -0.92 -10.11
C GLU A 58 -0.39 0.21 -10.93
N ALA A 59 -1.09 1.34 -11.09
CA ALA A 59 -0.55 2.51 -11.77
C ALA A 59 0.72 3.05 -11.08
N ALA A 60 0.71 3.13 -9.76
CA ALA A 60 1.85 3.60 -8.99
C ALA A 60 3.00 2.58 -8.95
N GLU A 61 2.72 1.26 -8.94
CA GLU A 61 3.75 0.22 -9.05
C GLU A 61 4.49 0.26 -10.40
N ARG A 62 3.82 0.77 -11.45
CA ARG A 62 4.44 1.01 -12.76
C ARG A 62 5.29 2.27 -12.81
N ASP A 63 5.10 3.18 -11.87
CA ASP A 63 5.84 4.43 -11.78
C ASP A 63 7.30 4.21 -11.35
N GLU A 64 8.20 5.05 -11.84
CA GLU A 64 9.61 4.97 -11.50
C GLU A 64 9.88 5.41 -10.05
N GLU A 65 9.08 6.32 -9.50
CA GLU A 65 9.20 6.75 -8.11
C GLU A 65 8.94 5.60 -7.13
N PHE A 66 8.02 4.69 -7.47
CA PHE A 66 7.83 3.47 -6.70
C PHE A 66 9.05 2.56 -6.75
N ARG A 67 9.67 2.35 -7.92
CA ARG A 67 10.89 1.53 -8.04
C ARG A 67 12.05 2.13 -7.24
N LYS A 68 12.24 3.45 -7.32
CA LYS A 68 13.25 4.19 -6.56
C LYS A 68 13.03 4.07 -5.06
N GLY A 69 11.79 4.18 -4.60
CA GLY A 69 11.44 4.06 -3.19
C GLY A 69 11.41 2.63 -2.64
N ARG A 70 11.23 1.62 -3.50
CA ARG A 70 11.27 0.19 -3.15
C ARG A 70 12.69 -0.36 -3.12
N ALA A 71 13.63 0.26 -3.83
CA ALA A 71 15.02 -0.16 -3.81
C ALA A 71 15.45 -0.36 -2.35
N PRO A 72 16.03 -1.53 -1.99
CA PRO A 72 16.65 -1.64 -0.68
C PRO A 72 17.61 -0.47 -0.57
N ARG A 73 17.55 0.27 0.54
CA ARG A 73 18.55 1.30 0.83
C ARG A 73 19.89 0.66 0.54
N ALA A 74 20.57 1.16 -0.50
CA ALA A 74 21.81 0.55 -0.96
C ALA A 74 22.68 0.34 0.27
N PRO A 75 23.29 -0.84 0.49
CA PRO A 75 24.30 -0.94 1.53
C PRO A 75 25.29 0.18 1.22
N GLY A 76 25.47 1.09 2.18
CA GLY A 76 26.50 2.12 2.07
C GLY A 76 27.84 1.45 1.73
N PRO A 77 28.76 2.18 1.08
CA PRO A 77 30.02 1.61 0.63
C PRO A 77 30.61 0.78 1.78
N LYS A 78 30.85 -0.50 1.51
CA LYS A 78 31.58 -1.36 2.42
C LYS A 78 33.00 -0.79 2.42
N GLU A 79 33.31 0.06 3.38
CA GLU A 79 34.68 0.48 3.67
C GLU A 79 35.46 -0.81 3.95
N SER A 80 36.29 -1.22 2.99
CA SER A 80 37.18 -2.37 3.12
C SER A 80 38.35 -1.99 4.02
N PRO A 81 38.79 -2.89 4.93
CA PRO A 81 39.91 -2.65 5.84
C PRO A 81 41.27 -2.61 5.13
#